data_AF-S7S5T5-F1
#
_entry.id   AF-S7S5T5-F1
#
_cell.length_a   1.000
_cell.length_b   1.000
_cell.length_c   1.000
_cell.angle_alpha   90.00
_cell.angle_beta   90.00
_cell.angle_gamma   90.00
#
_symmetry.space_group_name_H-M   'P 1'
#
loop_
_entity.id
_entity.type
_entity.pdbx_description
1 polymer ?
#
loop_
_entity_poly.entity_id
_entity_poly.type
_entity_poly.pdbx_seq_one_letter_code
_entity_poly.pdbx_strand_id
1 'polypeptide(L)'
;MLVNQETVLLGNKVILVPYMKEHVARYHQWMLDPELRELTASEPLTLEEEHEMQRKWREDEDKLTFIILSRPAGLDLPPLTPSVFASDPGFTSFPMIGDVNMFCKGAPGEDDPECGFEAEVEIMIAEPAFRRQGCAREALELLIDYASSPAHSESPTAKPLPIARSSLVSRISDSNLPSICLFEKLGFQIVKRVEVFHEVEMRWKGLDGAEQV
;
A
#
# COMPACT_ATOMS: atom_id res chain seq x y z
N MET A 1 -8.70 -9.34 1.53
CA MET A 1 -10.08 -9.09 2.00
C MET A 1 -10.87 -8.43 0.87
N LEU A 2 -12.18 -8.65 0.73
CA LEU A 2 -13.00 -7.97 -0.29
C LEU A 2 -13.39 -6.51 0.07
N VAL A 3 -12.97 -6.03 1.24
CA VAL A 3 -13.47 -4.80 1.87
C VAL A 3 -13.00 -3.52 1.18
N ASN A 4 -11.91 -3.57 0.41
CA ASN A 4 -11.41 -2.43 -0.36
C ASN A 4 -11.98 -2.37 -1.79
N GLN A 5 -12.75 -3.37 -2.25
CA GLN A 5 -13.22 -3.42 -3.64
C GLN A 5 -14.04 -2.21 -4.04
N GLU A 6 -14.76 -1.64 -3.07
CA GLU A 6 -15.58 -0.45 -3.26
C GLU A 6 -15.09 0.78 -2.46
N THR A 7 -13.81 0.83 -2.13
CA THR A 7 -13.25 1.92 -1.30
C THR A 7 -12.27 2.77 -2.09
N VAL A 8 -12.44 4.09 -2.00
CA VAL A 8 -11.45 5.07 -2.46
C VAL A 8 -11.00 5.90 -1.26
N LEU A 9 -9.69 6.04 -1.08
CA LEU A 9 -9.11 6.85 0.01
C LEU A 9 -8.52 8.13 -0.57
N LEU A 10 -8.88 9.26 0.02
CA LEU A 10 -8.50 10.59 -0.46
C LEU A 10 -7.44 11.21 0.45
N GLY A 11 -6.27 11.47 -0.12
CA GLY A 11 -5.22 12.31 0.47
C GLY A 11 -5.16 13.68 -0.20
N ASN A 12 -4.24 14.52 0.25
CA ASN A 12 -4.01 15.85 -0.33
C ASN A 12 -3.21 15.77 -1.64
N LYS A 13 -2.28 14.82 -1.74
CA LYS A 13 -1.38 14.60 -2.89
C LYS A 13 -1.67 13.31 -3.64
N VAL A 14 -2.31 12.33 -3.00
CA VAL A 14 -2.63 11.04 -3.62
C VAL A 14 -4.08 10.63 -3.42
N ILE A 15 -4.56 9.78 -4.33
CA ILE A 15 -5.84 9.09 -4.24
C ILE A 15 -5.54 7.59 -4.34
N LEU A 16 -6.06 6.79 -3.41
CA LEU A 16 -5.95 5.34 -3.44
C LEU A 16 -7.24 4.76 -3.98
N VAL A 17 -7.16 4.04 -5.10
CA VAL A 17 -8.31 3.38 -5.74
C VAL A 17 -8.11 1.86 -5.75
N PRO A 18 -9.16 1.05 -5.81
CA PRO A 18 -9.00 -0.40 -5.87
C PRO A 18 -8.28 -0.80 -7.17
N TYR A 19 -7.53 -1.89 -7.14
CA TYR A 19 -6.85 -2.39 -8.33
C TYR A 19 -7.83 -3.08 -9.29
N MET A 20 -8.08 -2.42 -10.43
CA MET A 20 -9.01 -2.86 -11.47
C MET A 20 -8.29 -3.31 -12.75
N LYS A 21 -9.03 -3.98 -13.64
CA LYS A 21 -8.50 -4.56 -14.88
C LYS A 21 -7.90 -3.49 -15.81
N GLU A 22 -8.44 -2.28 -15.78
CA GLU A 22 -8.03 -1.13 -16.58
C GLU A 22 -6.60 -0.67 -16.23
N HIS A 23 -6.14 -0.92 -14.99
CA HIS A 23 -4.81 -0.54 -14.53
C HIS A 23 -3.72 -1.53 -14.98
N VAL A 24 -4.09 -2.76 -15.34
CA VAL A 24 -3.14 -3.86 -15.64
C VAL A 24 -2.20 -3.49 -16.78
N ALA A 25 -2.70 -2.84 -17.84
CA ALA A 25 -1.86 -2.46 -18.98
C ALA A 25 -0.75 -1.47 -18.59
N ARG A 26 -1.06 -0.50 -17.71
CA ARG A 26 -0.07 0.46 -17.21
C ARG A 26 0.87 -0.18 -16.19
N TYR A 27 0.35 -1.01 -15.30
CA TYR A 27 1.16 -1.76 -14.34
C TYR A 27 2.18 -2.67 -15.05
N HIS A 28 1.75 -3.40 -16.08
CA HIS A 28 2.63 -4.22 -16.90
C HIS A 28 3.75 -3.40 -17.56
N GLN A 29 3.47 -2.17 -18.03
CA GLN A 29 4.52 -1.28 -18.55
C GLN A 29 5.59 -0.95 -17.51
N TRP A 30 5.20 -0.77 -16.24
CA TRP A 30 6.16 -0.57 -15.16
C TRP A 30 6.99 -1.82 -14.90
N MET A 31 6.38 -3.00 -14.93
CA MET A 31 7.08 -4.28 -14.73
C MET A 31 8.03 -4.65 -15.88
N LEU A 32 8.01 -3.93 -17.02
CA LEU A 32 9.05 -4.07 -18.04
C LEU A 32 10.40 -3.47 -17.60
N ASP A 33 10.38 -2.51 -16.67
CA ASP A 33 11.59 -1.89 -16.14
C ASP A 33 12.32 -2.86 -15.20
N PRO A 34 13.58 -3.25 -15.50
CA PRO A 34 14.35 -4.14 -14.63
C PRO A 34 14.68 -3.51 -13.27
N GLU A 35 14.87 -2.18 -13.18
CA GLU A 35 15.16 -1.51 -11.91
C GLU A 35 13.96 -1.59 -10.96
N LEU A 36 12.75 -1.36 -11.49
CA LEU A 36 11.52 -1.49 -10.70
C LEU A 36 11.32 -2.92 -10.21
N ARG A 37 11.50 -3.92 -11.08
CA ARG A 37 11.38 -5.33 -10.70
C ARG A 37 12.37 -5.75 -9.63
N GLU A 38 13.60 -5.27 -9.69
CA GLU A 38 14.62 -5.54 -8.66
C GLU A 38 14.19 -4.92 -7.32
N LEU A 39 13.72 -3.67 -7.33
CA LEU A 39 13.28 -2.97 -6.11
C LEU A 39 12.01 -3.54 -5.48
N THR A 40 11.14 -4.19 -6.27
CA THR A 40 9.91 -4.85 -5.82
C THR A 40 10.02 -6.37 -5.74
N ALA A 41 11.23 -6.92 -5.92
CA ALA A 41 11.49 -8.37 -5.97
C ALA A 41 10.50 -9.14 -6.87
N SER A 42 10.10 -8.55 -8.00
CA SER A 42 9.04 -9.07 -8.89
C SER A 42 9.61 -9.79 -10.11
N GLU A 43 9.01 -10.92 -10.48
CA GLU A 43 9.36 -11.66 -11.70
C GLU A 43 8.69 -11.04 -12.94
N PRO A 44 9.31 -11.13 -14.13
CA PRO A 44 8.66 -10.71 -15.37
C PRO A 44 7.49 -11.63 -15.71
N LEU A 45 6.31 -11.05 -15.83
CA LEU A 45 5.11 -11.73 -16.30
C LEU A 45 4.66 -11.18 -17.65
N THR A 46 4.00 -12.02 -18.44
CA THR A 46 3.27 -11.60 -19.64
C THR A 46 2.02 -10.80 -19.26
N LEU A 47 1.49 -10.00 -20.18
CA LEU A 47 0.27 -9.22 -19.93
C LEU A 47 -0.93 -10.11 -19.56
N GLU A 48 -1.01 -11.32 -20.12
CA GLU A 48 -2.07 -12.28 -19.79
C GLU A 48 -1.91 -12.81 -18.35
N GLU A 49 -0.69 -13.13 -17.93
CA GLU A 49 -0.38 -13.55 -16.56
C GLU A 49 -0.64 -12.43 -15.55
N GLU A 50 -0.34 -11.16 -15.89
CA GLU A 50 -0.69 -9.99 -15.06
C GLU A 50 -2.22 -9.87 -14.88
N HIS A 51 -2.99 -10.12 -15.94
CA HIS A 51 -4.45 -10.16 -15.84
C HIS A 51 -4.95 -11.31 -14.95
N GLU A 52 -4.27 -12.44 -14.92
CA GLU A 52 -4.58 -13.55 -14.00
C GLU A 52 -4.21 -13.22 -12.56
N MET A 53 -3.04 -12.62 -12.33
CA MET A 53 -2.59 -12.19 -11.01
C MET A 53 -3.50 -11.10 -10.43
N GLN A 54 -3.92 -10.13 -11.25
CA GLN A 54 -4.88 -9.11 -10.82
C GLN A 54 -6.20 -9.72 -10.37
N ARG A 55 -6.72 -10.74 -11.08
CA ARG A 55 -7.94 -11.44 -10.67
C ARG A 55 -7.74 -12.13 -9.32
N LYS A 56 -6.64 -12.85 -9.15
CA LYS A 56 -6.30 -13.53 -7.88
C LYS A 56 -6.21 -12.55 -6.73
N TRP A 57 -5.47 -11.44 -6.88
CA TRP A 57 -5.31 -10.44 -5.82
C TRP A 57 -6.61 -9.74 -5.44
N ARG A 58 -7.56 -9.64 -6.37
CA ARG A 58 -8.87 -9.03 -6.12
C ARG A 58 -9.80 -9.93 -5.31
N GLU A 59 -9.65 -11.24 -5.47
CA GLU A 59 -10.41 -12.28 -4.76
C GLU A 59 -9.72 -12.70 -3.47
N ASP A 60 -8.48 -12.28 -3.25
CA ASP A 60 -7.69 -12.66 -2.10
C ASP A 60 -8.28 -12.11 -0.79
N GLU A 61 -8.47 -12.97 0.19
CA GLU A 61 -9.12 -12.64 1.46
C GLU A 61 -8.15 -12.06 2.50
N ASP A 62 -6.84 -12.15 2.30
CA ASP A 62 -5.83 -11.65 3.23
C ASP A 62 -5.03 -10.45 2.71
N LYS A 63 -5.24 -10.07 1.43
CA LYS A 63 -4.56 -8.97 0.76
C LYS A 63 -5.44 -7.72 0.59
N LEU A 64 -4.83 -6.55 0.68
CA LEU A 64 -5.39 -5.27 0.24
C LEU A 64 -4.42 -4.63 -0.76
N THR A 65 -4.92 -4.31 -1.95
CA THR A 65 -4.13 -3.65 -3.00
C THR A 65 -4.87 -2.41 -3.47
N PHE A 66 -4.19 -1.27 -3.38
CA PHE A 66 -4.65 -0.01 -3.93
C PHE A 66 -3.66 0.51 -4.97
N ILE A 67 -4.20 1.08 -6.04
CA ILE A 67 -3.45 1.87 -7.00
C ILE A 67 -3.39 3.32 -6.51
N ILE A 68 -2.20 3.90 -6.60
CA ILE A 68 -1.92 5.29 -6.23
C ILE A 68 -2.09 6.16 -7.48
N LEU A 69 -3.02 7.09 -7.42
CA LEU A 69 -3.16 8.17 -8.40
C LEU A 69 -2.62 9.47 -7.83
N SER A 70 -1.98 10.29 -8.65
CA SER A 70 -1.56 11.64 -8.26
C SER A 70 -2.74 12.59 -8.23
N ARG A 71 -2.93 13.29 -7.11
CA ARG A 71 -3.91 14.36 -6.96
C ARG A 71 -3.27 15.73 -7.20
N PRO A 72 -3.71 16.51 -8.20
CA PRO A 72 -3.30 17.90 -8.36
C PRO A 72 -3.76 18.75 -7.17
N ALA A 73 -2.90 19.66 -6.73
CA ALA A 73 -3.22 20.58 -5.64
C ALA A 73 -4.38 21.52 -6.04
N GLY A 74 -5.33 21.72 -5.11
CA GLY A 74 -6.42 22.70 -5.25
C GLY A 74 -7.73 22.18 -5.84
N LEU A 75 -7.91 20.86 -5.96
CA LEU A 75 -9.19 20.26 -6.33
C LEU A 75 -9.99 19.89 -5.07
N ASP A 76 -11.08 20.60 -4.80
CA ASP A 76 -12.10 20.17 -3.83
C ASP A 76 -12.93 19.06 -4.46
N LEU A 77 -12.54 17.80 -4.22
CA LEU A 77 -13.20 16.63 -4.77
C LEU A 77 -14.17 16.07 -3.73
N PRO A 78 -15.42 15.72 -4.12
CA PRO A 78 -16.37 15.09 -3.22
C PRO A 78 -15.82 13.74 -2.72
N PRO A 79 -16.33 13.20 -1.60
CA PRO A 79 -16.00 11.84 -1.17
C PRO A 79 -16.34 10.86 -2.29
N LEU A 80 -15.31 10.25 -2.88
CA LEU A 80 -15.46 9.33 -3.99
C LEU A 80 -15.81 7.96 -3.47
N THR A 81 -16.95 7.45 -3.89
CA THR A 81 -17.14 6.02 -3.97
C THR A 81 -16.68 5.56 -5.36
N PRO A 82 -16.35 4.29 -5.55
CA PRO A 82 -16.03 3.75 -6.87
C PRO A 82 -17.15 3.96 -7.88
N SER A 83 -18.42 4.07 -7.46
CA SER A 83 -19.50 4.40 -8.39
C SER A 83 -19.39 5.83 -8.91
N VAL A 84 -18.95 6.78 -8.08
CA VAL A 84 -18.68 8.17 -8.50
C VAL A 84 -17.41 8.23 -9.37
N PHE A 85 -16.35 7.51 -8.99
CA PHE A 85 -15.12 7.43 -9.77
C PHE A 85 -15.33 6.79 -11.16
N ALA A 86 -16.16 5.75 -11.25
CA ALA A 86 -16.48 5.08 -12.51
C ALA A 86 -17.40 5.92 -13.42
N SER A 87 -18.18 6.84 -12.84
CA SER A 87 -19.18 7.63 -13.58
C SER A 87 -18.66 9.00 -14.04
N ASP A 88 -17.56 9.49 -13.46
CA ASP A 88 -17.01 10.81 -13.78
C ASP A 88 -15.63 10.69 -14.47
N PRO A 89 -15.54 11.03 -15.77
CA PRO A 89 -14.30 10.95 -16.55
C PRO A 89 -13.19 11.89 -16.04
N GLY A 90 -13.50 12.87 -15.19
CA GLY A 90 -12.52 13.74 -14.55
C GLY A 90 -11.56 12.98 -13.62
N PHE A 91 -12.05 11.93 -12.94
CA PHE A 91 -11.22 11.13 -12.03
C PHE A 91 -10.36 10.09 -12.75
N THR A 92 -10.85 9.58 -13.89
CA THR A 92 -10.10 8.70 -14.81
C THR A 92 -8.88 9.39 -15.44
N SER A 93 -8.79 10.73 -15.32
CA SER A 93 -7.68 11.51 -15.87
C SER A 93 -6.47 11.66 -14.94
N PHE A 94 -6.59 11.26 -13.66
CA PHE A 94 -5.47 11.38 -12.74
C PHE A 94 -4.35 10.39 -13.08
N PRO A 95 -3.08 10.83 -13.14
CA PRO A 95 -1.97 9.96 -13.46
C PRO A 95 -1.85 8.82 -12.44
N MET A 96 -1.78 7.58 -12.94
CA MET A 96 -1.38 6.42 -12.15
C MET A 96 0.12 6.54 -11.85
N ILE A 97 0.51 6.51 -10.58
CA ILE A 97 1.91 6.76 -10.17
C ILE A 97 2.55 5.63 -9.38
N GLY A 98 1.76 4.66 -8.92
CA GLY A 98 2.26 3.49 -8.19
C GLY A 98 1.13 2.67 -7.57
N ASP A 99 1.47 1.86 -6.58
CA ASP A 99 0.55 1.03 -5.83
C ASP A 99 1.04 0.86 -4.37
N VAL A 100 0.10 0.51 -3.49
CA VAL A 100 0.35 0.22 -2.10
C VAL A 100 -0.42 -1.04 -1.71
N ASN A 101 0.28 -1.97 -1.06
CA ASN A 101 -0.24 -3.29 -0.69
C ASN A 101 -0.15 -3.52 0.81
N MET A 102 -1.10 -4.28 1.34
CA MET A 102 -1.04 -4.86 2.67
C MET A 102 -1.37 -6.35 2.59
N PHE A 103 -0.53 -7.19 3.17
CA PHE A 103 -0.69 -8.64 3.24
C PHE A 103 -0.84 -9.04 4.70
N CYS A 104 -1.98 -9.62 5.06
CA CYS A 104 -2.24 -10.07 6.41
C CYS A 104 -1.86 -11.55 6.55
N LYS A 105 -0.92 -11.88 7.44
CA LYS A 105 -0.49 -13.24 7.71
C LYS A 105 -0.94 -13.64 9.12
N GLY A 106 -1.61 -14.78 9.24
CA GLY A 106 -2.18 -15.29 10.49
C GLY A 106 -3.61 -14.81 10.77
N ALA A 107 -4.25 -15.38 11.79
CA ALA A 107 -5.58 -14.97 12.23
C ALA A 107 -5.50 -14.09 13.50
N PRO A 108 -6.29 -13.01 13.59
CA PRO A 108 -6.39 -12.23 14.83
C PRO A 108 -6.95 -13.11 15.96
N GLY A 109 -6.11 -13.44 16.95
CA GLY A 109 -6.48 -14.24 18.12
C GLY A 109 -5.81 -15.61 18.24
N GLU A 110 -4.92 -16.00 17.32
CA GLU A 110 -4.02 -17.13 17.57
C GLU A 110 -2.86 -16.66 18.47
N ASP A 111 -2.88 -17.10 19.73
CA ASP A 111 -1.81 -16.92 20.73
C ASP A 111 -0.60 -17.81 20.41
N ASP A 112 -0.08 -17.73 19.17
CA ASP A 112 1.23 -18.30 18.86
C ASP A 112 2.32 -17.25 19.18
N PRO A 113 3.19 -17.49 20.17
CA PRO A 113 4.26 -16.56 20.54
C PRO A 113 5.34 -16.37 19.46
N GLU A 114 5.36 -17.22 18.42
CA GLU A 114 6.22 -17.10 17.22
C GLU A 114 5.44 -16.70 15.96
N CYS A 115 4.13 -16.98 15.88
CA CYS A 115 3.24 -16.71 14.73
C CYS A 115 2.08 -15.75 15.05
N GLY A 116 2.36 -14.61 15.69
CA GLY A 116 1.35 -13.57 15.89
C GLY A 116 0.83 -12.99 14.56
N PHE A 117 -0.37 -12.40 14.57
CA PHE A 117 -0.93 -11.69 13.41
C PHE A 117 0.01 -10.58 12.93
N GLU A 118 0.44 -10.67 11.67
CA GLU A 118 1.30 -9.69 11.00
C GLU A 118 0.60 -9.09 9.78
N ALA A 119 0.71 -7.77 9.61
CA ALA A 119 0.25 -7.07 8.43
C ALA A 119 1.46 -6.46 7.72
N GLU A 120 1.91 -7.11 6.66
CA GLU A 120 3.03 -6.69 5.84
C GLU A 120 2.61 -5.57 4.89
N VAL A 121 3.29 -4.43 4.93
CA VAL A 121 2.99 -3.27 4.09
C VAL A 121 4.10 -3.03 3.08
N GLU A 122 3.69 -2.89 1.83
CA GLU A 122 4.56 -2.64 0.68
C GLU A 122 4.05 -1.45 -0.12
N ILE A 123 4.97 -0.70 -0.73
CA ILE A 123 4.65 0.44 -1.58
C ILE A 123 5.62 0.57 -2.73
N MET A 124 5.10 0.93 -3.89
CA MET A 124 5.89 1.32 -5.06
C MET A 124 5.40 2.68 -5.58
N ILE A 125 6.33 3.59 -5.87
CA ILE A 125 6.08 4.76 -6.72
C ILE A 125 6.85 4.54 -8.03
N ALA A 126 6.16 3.98 -9.01
CA ALA A 126 6.73 3.61 -10.30
C ALA A 126 7.21 4.84 -11.06
N GLU A 127 6.40 5.90 -11.10
CA GLU A 127 6.68 7.11 -11.89
C GLU A 127 7.78 7.99 -11.23
N PRO A 128 8.97 8.13 -11.84
CA PRO A 128 10.08 8.87 -11.23
C PRO A 128 9.74 10.34 -10.96
N ALA A 129 8.90 10.95 -11.79
CA ALA A 129 8.48 12.35 -11.66
C ALA A 129 7.78 12.62 -10.32
N PHE A 130 7.13 11.62 -9.72
CA PHE A 130 6.36 11.76 -8.47
C PHE A 130 7.13 11.26 -7.24
N ARG A 131 8.36 10.75 -7.42
CA ARG A 131 9.23 10.35 -6.30
C ARG A 131 9.69 11.58 -5.52
N ARG A 132 9.95 11.40 -4.22
CA ARG A 132 10.40 12.45 -3.28
C ARG A 132 9.46 13.66 -3.11
N GLN A 133 8.21 13.57 -3.58
CA GLN A 133 7.19 14.60 -3.37
C GLN A 133 6.30 14.36 -2.12
N GLY A 134 6.55 13.27 -1.40
CA GLY A 134 5.77 12.85 -0.23
C GLY A 134 4.54 12.00 -0.55
N CYS A 135 4.32 11.63 -1.83
CA CYS A 135 3.22 10.77 -2.25
C CYS A 135 3.23 9.40 -1.56
N ALA A 136 4.41 8.75 -1.49
CA ALA A 136 4.55 7.45 -0.85
C ALA A 136 4.17 7.46 0.64
N ARG A 137 4.60 8.51 1.34
CA ARG A 137 4.30 8.70 2.77
C ARG A 137 2.79 8.83 3.00
N GLU A 138 2.14 9.71 2.24
CA GLU A 138 0.69 9.92 2.39
C GLU A 138 -0.11 8.67 1.99
N ALA A 139 0.31 7.94 0.95
CA ALA A 139 -0.32 6.67 0.58
C ALA A 139 -0.24 5.62 1.71
N LEU A 140 0.93 5.47 2.35
CA LEU A 140 1.10 4.58 3.50
C LEU A 140 0.26 5.03 4.70
N GLU A 141 0.23 6.32 5.02
CA GLU A 141 -0.58 6.87 6.11
C GLU A 141 -2.07 6.58 5.88
N LEU A 142 -2.58 6.79 4.66
CA LEU A 142 -3.98 6.48 4.29
C LEU A 142 -4.29 4.98 4.42
N LEU A 143 -3.40 4.11 3.93
CA LEU A 143 -3.59 2.65 4.02
C LEU A 143 -3.59 2.18 5.47
N ILE A 144 -2.64 2.66 6.29
CA ILE A 144 -2.54 2.31 7.71
C ILE A 144 -3.78 2.81 8.46
N ASP A 145 -4.23 4.04 8.21
CA ASP A 145 -5.42 4.58 8.88
C ASP A 145 -6.70 3.85 8.46
N TYR A 146 -6.77 3.41 7.20
CA TYR A 146 -7.86 2.55 6.73
C TYR A 146 -7.86 1.19 7.42
N ALA A 147 -6.69 0.57 7.57
CA ALA A 147 -6.53 -0.75 8.18
C ALA A 147 -6.61 -0.75 9.72
N SER A 148 -6.28 0.36 10.38
CA SER A 148 -6.21 0.45 11.85
C SER A 148 -7.40 1.14 12.51
N SER A 149 -8.35 1.66 11.73
CA SER A 149 -9.52 2.32 12.29
C SER A 149 -10.49 1.29 12.92
N PRO A 150 -10.93 1.48 14.18
CA PRO A 150 -11.88 0.58 14.80
C PRO A 150 -13.20 0.57 14.02
N ALA A 151 -13.77 -0.62 13.83
CA ALA A 151 -15.04 -0.87 13.13
C ALA A 151 -16.29 -0.26 13.81
N HIS A 152 -16.12 0.65 14.77
CA HIS A 152 -17.17 1.24 15.61
C HIS A 152 -17.36 2.73 15.32
N SER A 153 -17.59 3.09 14.06
CA SER A 153 -18.20 4.37 13.73
C SER A 153 -19.52 4.07 13.04
N GLU A 154 -20.62 4.60 13.57
CA GLU A 154 -21.97 4.59 12.97
C GLU A 154 -22.05 5.41 11.66
N SER A 155 -20.98 5.37 10.85
CA SER A 155 -20.94 5.88 9.49
C SER A 155 -21.38 4.73 8.56
N PRO A 156 -22.20 4.99 7.53
CA PRO A 156 -22.55 3.99 6.51
C PRO A 156 -21.33 3.47 5.72
N THR A 157 -20.13 4.02 5.96
CA THR A 157 -18.83 3.51 5.54
C THR A 157 -18.14 2.81 6.72
N ALA A 158 -18.57 1.59 7.05
CA ALA A 158 -17.93 0.78 8.08
C ALA A 158 -16.45 0.54 7.72
N LYS A 159 -15.54 1.05 8.54
CA LYS A 159 -14.09 0.86 8.37
C LYS A 159 -13.75 -0.58 8.81
N PRO A 160 -13.18 -1.42 7.92
CA PRO A 160 -13.44 -2.86 7.98
C PRO A 160 -12.52 -3.70 8.86
N LEU A 161 -11.36 -3.18 9.28
CA LEU A 161 -10.32 -4.00 9.91
C LEU A 161 -9.81 -3.38 11.22
N PRO A 162 -9.73 -4.15 12.32
CA PRO A 162 -9.12 -3.71 13.56
C PRO A 162 -7.63 -4.09 13.61
N ILE A 163 -6.84 -3.78 12.57
CA ILE A 163 -5.41 -4.11 12.56
C ILE A 163 -4.65 -3.16 13.48
N ALA A 164 -4.12 -3.68 14.59
CA ALA A 164 -3.26 -2.90 15.46
C ALA A 164 -2.02 -2.47 14.69
N ARG A 165 -1.67 -1.17 14.75
CA ARG A 165 -0.46 -0.66 14.10
C ARG A 165 0.81 -1.40 14.56
N SER A 166 0.83 -1.96 15.78
CA SER A 166 1.93 -2.78 16.31
C SER A 166 2.15 -4.10 15.57
N SER A 167 1.17 -4.55 14.81
CA SER A 167 1.26 -5.74 13.94
C SER A 167 1.82 -5.42 12.55
N LEU A 168 2.09 -4.14 12.24
CA LEU A 168 2.62 -3.74 10.94
C LEU A 168 4.09 -4.15 10.82
N VAL A 169 4.40 -4.82 9.71
CA VAL A 169 5.74 -5.22 9.31
C VAL A 169 6.01 -4.74 7.89
N SER A 170 7.27 -4.50 7.54
CA SER A 170 7.70 -4.29 6.16
C SER A 170 9.04 -4.98 5.96
N ARG A 171 9.16 -5.77 4.90
CA ARG A 171 10.40 -6.42 4.49
C ARG A 171 10.93 -5.68 3.28
N ILE A 172 12.15 -5.17 3.39
CA ILE A 172 12.74 -4.26 2.40
C ILE A 172 14.14 -4.75 2.11
N SER A 173 14.57 -4.75 0.84
CA SER A 173 15.98 -5.00 0.51
C SER A 173 16.90 -4.06 1.28
N ASP A 174 18.01 -4.59 1.83
CA ASP A 174 19.02 -3.84 2.57
C ASP A 174 19.69 -2.73 1.74
N SER A 175 19.62 -2.86 0.41
CA SER A 175 20.11 -1.89 -0.57
C SER A 175 19.10 -0.75 -0.87
N ASN A 176 17.82 -0.93 -0.54
CA ASN A 176 16.76 0.04 -0.81
C ASN A 176 16.64 1.09 0.32
N LEU A 177 17.72 1.87 0.48
CA LEU A 177 17.81 2.95 1.46
C LEU A 177 16.67 3.98 1.39
N PRO A 178 16.14 4.36 0.20
CA PRO A 178 15.00 5.27 0.12
C PRO A 178 13.74 4.74 0.83
N SER A 179 13.42 3.45 0.64
CA SER A 179 12.28 2.82 1.32
C SER A 179 12.53 2.69 2.81
N ILE A 180 13.73 2.27 3.24
CA ILE A 180 14.08 2.19 4.67
C ILE A 180 13.86 3.55 5.36
N CYS A 181 14.40 4.63 4.79
CA CYS A 181 14.24 5.99 5.33
C CYS A 181 12.76 6.47 5.35
N LEU A 182 11.96 6.02 4.37
CA LEU A 182 10.52 6.30 4.34
C LEU A 182 9.80 5.64 5.53
N PHE A 183 10.04 4.35 5.76
CA PHE A 183 9.42 3.60 6.84
C PHE A 183 9.90 4.07 8.23
N GLU A 184 11.18 4.45 8.38
CA GLU A 184 11.68 5.08 9.61
C GLU A 184 10.89 6.34 9.98
N LYS A 185 10.60 7.20 8.99
CA LYS A 185 9.80 8.43 9.19
C LYS A 185 8.34 8.17 9.56
N LEU A 186 7.83 6.96 9.29
CA LEU A 186 6.50 6.50 9.69
C LEU A 186 6.48 5.84 11.08
N GLY A 187 7.64 5.77 11.76
CA GLY A 187 7.77 5.16 13.08
C GLY A 187 8.06 3.66 13.04
N PHE A 188 8.53 3.14 11.90
CA PHE A 188 9.07 1.78 11.83
C PHE A 188 10.53 1.76 12.29
N GLN A 189 10.95 0.66 12.89
CA GLN A 189 12.33 0.42 13.29
C GLN A 189 12.78 -0.93 12.76
N ILE A 190 14.05 -1.03 12.34
CA ILE A 190 14.65 -2.30 11.93
C ILE A 190 14.74 -3.20 13.16
N VAL A 191 14.05 -4.35 13.12
CA VAL A 191 14.05 -5.34 14.21
C VAL A 191 14.90 -6.56 13.88
N LYS A 192 15.11 -6.85 12.60
CA LYS A 192 15.87 -8.01 12.13
C LYS A 192 16.53 -7.69 10.79
N ARG A 193 17.73 -8.24 10.57
CA ARG A 193 18.41 -8.26 9.27
C ARG A 193 18.58 -9.70 8.85
N VAL A 194 18.23 -10.01 7.61
CA VAL A 194 18.25 -11.37 7.06
C VAL A 194 19.29 -11.42 5.95
N GLU A 195 20.54 -11.68 6.32
CA GLU A 195 21.69 -11.63 5.40
C GLU A 195 21.55 -12.59 4.20
N VAL A 196 20.91 -13.75 4.40
CA VAL A 196 20.70 -14.75 3.33
C VAL A 196 19.81 -14.22 2.20
N PHE A 197 18.89 -13.32 2.51
CA PHE A 197 17.97 -12.72 1.53
C PHE A 197 18.31 -11.26 1.20
N HIS A 198 19.36 -10.68 1.82
CA HIS A 198 19.70 -9.26 1.69
C HIS A 198 18.52 -8.33 2.01
N GLU A 199 17.80 -8.63 3.09
CA GLU A 199 16.59 -7.93 3.51
C GLU A 199 16.65 -7.46 4.97
N VAL A 200 15.95 -6.37 5.25
CA VAL A 200 15.68 -5.87 6.60
C VAL A 200 14.18 -6.00 6.90
N GLU A 201 13.87 -6.51 8.09
CA GLU A 201 12.51 -6.50 8.62
C GLU A 201 12.35 -5.29 9.53
N MET A 202 11.36 -4.46 9.20
CA MET A 202 11.00 -3.27 9.94
C MET A 202 9.62 -3.45 10.57
N ARG A 203 9.47 -3.09 11.86
CA ARG A 203 8.18 -3.12 12.56
C ARG A 203 7.82 -1.76 13.12
N TRP A 204 6.53 -1.43 13.15
CA TRP A 204 6.08 -0.17 13.75
C TRP A 204 6.28 -0.18 15.27
N LYS A 205 6.96 0.85 15.77
CA LYS A 205 7.25 1.07 17.21
C LYS A 205 6.72 2.40 17.72
N GLY A 206 6.00 3.16 16.88
CA GLY A 206 5.57 4.51 17.18
C GLY A 206 6.66 5.56 16.91
N LEU A 207 6.29 6.83 17.01
CA LEU A 207 7.21 7.96 16.79
C LEU A 207 7.94 8.40 18.07
N ASP A 208 7.85 7.61 19.15
CA ASP A 208 8.39 7.91 20.50
C ASP A 208 9.92 7.74 20.60
N GLY A 209 10.66 8.21 19.59
CA GLY A 209 12.12 8.20 19.55
C GLY A 209 12.76 9.32 18.74
N ALA A 210 11.98 10.25 18.19
CA ALA A 210 12.52 11.45 17.53
C ALA A 210 12.68 12.62 18.53
N GLU A 211 13.26 12.35 19.69
CA GLU A 211 13.86 13.39 20.53
C GLU A 211 15.34 13.07 20.76
N GLN A 212 16.17 14.01 20.30
CA GLN A 212 17.57 14.27 20.66
C GLN A 212 18.65 13.32 20.11
N VAL A 213 19.23 13.72 18.97
CA VAL A 213 20.68 14.03 18.88
C VAL A 213 20.86 15.32 18.08
#